data_AF-A5KTI2-F1
#
_entry.id   AF-A5KTI2-F1
#
_cell.length_a   1.000
_cell.length_b   1.000
_cell.length_c   1.000
_cell.angle_alpha   90.00
_cell.angle_beta   90.00
_cell.angle_gamma   90.00
#
_symmetry.space_group_name_H-M   'P 1'
#
loop_
_entity.id
_entity.type
_entity.pdbx_description
1 polymer ?
#
loop_
_entity_poly.entity_id
_entity_poly.type
_entity_poly.pdbx_seq_one_letter_code
_entity_poly.pdbx_strand_id
1 'polypeptide(L)'
;MSRELFIDDADIRFVGESFQTMRDGKKEFVAFFYLIGDSPAIYSQTDINKLVPFSPNSLDQQIAEHRDKFAPNFDFVWHYYRSALPL
;
A
#
# COMPACT_ATOMS: atom_id res chain seq x y z
N MET A 1 6.96 -19.19 7.16
CA MET A 1 5.74 -18.37 7.23
C MET A 1 6.20 -16.93 7.09
N SER A 2 5.82 -16.19 6.04
CA SER A 2 6.13 -14.76 5.97
C SER A 2 5.24 -14.03 6.98
N ARG A 3 5.86 -13.17 7.78
CA ARG A 3 5.18 -12.23 8.68
C ARG A 3 5.82 -10.88 8.37
N GLU A 4 5.42 -10.33 7.23
CA GLU A 4 6.13 -9.23 6.55
C GLU A 4 6.19 -7.98 7.44
N LEU A 5 5.07 -7.63 8.07
CA LEU A 5 4.94 -6.56 9.06
C LEU A 5 4.22 -7.09 10.31
N PHE A 6 4.76 -6.77 11.48
CA PHE A 6 4.14 -7.03 12.78
C PHE A 6 3.65 -5.70 13.34
N ILE A 7 2.34 -5.50 13.42
CA ILE A 7 1.76 -4.29 14.02
C ILE A 7 0.81 -4.75 15.12
N ASP A 8 1.18 -4.45 16.36
CA ASP A 8 0.36 -4.74 17.54
C ASP A 8 -0.75 -3.69 17.67
N ASP A 9 -1.91 -4.10 18.19
CA ASP A 9 -3.07 -3.22 18.50
C ASP A 9 -3.54 -2.31 17.35
N ALA A 10 -3.40 -2.76 16.09
CA ALA A 10 -3.85 -2.01 14.92
C ALA A 10 -5.38 -2.10 14.72
N ASP A 11 -6.05 -0.95 14.60
CA ASP A 11 -7.43 -0.89 14.13
C ASP A 11 -7.47 -1.00 12.59
N ILE A 12 -7.79 -2.20 12.11
CA ILE A 12 -7.86 -2.50 10.67
C ILE A 12 -9.25 -2.15 10.14
N ARG A 13 -9.29 -1.27 9.14
CA ARG A 13 -10.52 -0.80 8.50
C ARG A 13 -10.58 -1.23 7.04
N PHE A 14 -11.67 -1.87 6.66
CA PHE A 14 -11.96 -2.20 5.27
C PHE A 14 -12.40 -0.95 4.50
N VAL A 15 -11.87 -0.76 3.30
CA VAL A 15 -12.22 0.35 2.40
C VAL A 15 -13.10 -0.12 1.25
N GLY A 16 -12.74 -1.24 0.63
CA GLY A 16 -13.44 -1.75 -0.54
C GLY A 16 -12.68 -2.86 -1.24
N GLU A 17 -13.37 -3.49 -2.20
CA GLU A 17 -12.80 -4.54 -3.03
C GLU A 17 -13.29 -4.43 -4.47
N SER A 18 -12.45 -4.82 -5.42
CA SER A 18 -12.84 -4.91 -6.82
C SER A 18 -11.89 -5.80 -7.64
N PHE A 19 -12.39 -6.31 -8.77
CA PHE A 19 -11.53 -6.87 -9.81
C PHE A 19 -11.02 -5.75 -10.71
N GLN A 20 -9.71 -5.71 -10.92
CA GLN A 20 -9.07 -4.67 -11.73
C GLN A 20 -8.07 -5.28 -12.70
N THR A 21 -7.91 -4.61 -13.83
CA THR A 21 -6.82 -4.90 -14.76
C THR A 21 -5.61 -4.06 -14.36
N MET A 22 -4.53 -4.74 -13.99
CA MET A 22 -3.28 -4.14 -13.57
C MET A 22 -2.49 -3.58 -14.74
N ARG A 23 -1.47 -2.79 -14.45
CA ARG A 23 -0.60 -2.18 -15.46
C ARG A 23 0.13 -3.21 -16.34
N ASP A 24 0.34 -4.43 -15.84
CA ASP A 24 0.94 -5.54 -16.59
C ASP A 24 -0.10 -6.34 -17.42
N GLY A 25 -1.36 -5.90 -17.44
CA GLY A 25 -2.45 -6.50 -18.20
C GLY A 25 -3.16 -7.66 -17.51
N LYS A 26 -2.70 -8.11 -16.34
CA LYS A 26 -3.37 -9.16 -15.58
C LYS A 26 -4.61 -8.63 -14.88
N LYS A 27 -5.64 -9.49 -14.77
CA LYS A 27 -6.82 -9.20 -13.98
C LYS A 27 -6.66 -9.83 -12.60
N GLU A 28 -6.74 -9.02 -11.55
CA GLU A 28 -6.57 -9.47 -10.18
C GLU A 28 -7.75 -8.97 -9.32
N PHE A 29 -8.09 -9.74 -8.29
CA PHE A 29 -8.99 -9.31 -7.23
C PHE A 29 -8.18 -8.57 -6.17
N VAL A 30 -8.61 -7.36 -5.79
CA VAL A 30 -7.94 -6.55 -4.77
C VAL A 30 -8.96 -6.16 -3.71
N ALA A 31 -8.69 -6.52 -2.46
CA ALA A 31 -9.36 -6.00 -1.28
C ALA A 31 -8.40 -5.08 -0.52
N PHE A 32 -8.83 -3.87 -0.21
CA PHE A 32 -8.00 -2.86 0.41
C PHE A 32 -8.43 -2.55 1.84
N PHE A 33 -7.45 -2.52 2.72
CA PHE A 33 -7.58 -2.23 4.14
C PHE A 33 -6.55 -1.17 4.51
N TYR A 34 -6.89 -0.29 5.44
CA TYR A 34 -5.92 0.56 6.11
C TYR A 34 -5.89 0.27 7.61
N LEU A 35 -4.80 0.67 8.24
CA LEU A 35 -4.65 0.65 9.69
C LEU A 35 -4.03 1.96 10.15
N ILE A 36 -4.39 2.37 11.36
CA ILE A 36 -3.78 3.50 12.06
C ILE A 36 -3.07 2.92 13.27
N GLY A 37 -1.78 3.21 13.38
CA GLY A 37 -0.95 2.74 14.49
C GLY A 37 0.48 3.26 14.37
N ASP A 38 1.27 2.99 15.39
CA ASP A 38 2.70 3.30 15.37
C ASP A 38 3.43 2.45 14.34
N SER A 39 4.40 3.06 13.66
CA SER A 39 5.26 2.30 12.75
C SER A 39 6.02 1.24 13.53
N PRO A 40 6.04 -0.03 13.08
CA PRO A 40 6.68 -1.09 13.83
C PRO A 40 8.19 -0.91 13.87
N ALA A 41 8.78 -1.18 15.03
CA ALA A 41 10.24 -1.15 15.22
C ALA A 41 10.95 -2.36 14.58
N ILE A 42 10.22 -3.45 14.33
CA ILE A 42 10.75 -4.70 13.79
C ILE A 42 9.81 -5.20 12.69
N TYR A 43 10.36 -5.53 11.52
CA TYR A 43 9.66 -6.11 10.38
C TYR A 43 10.51 -7.20 9.71
N SER A 44 9.90 -8.03 8.86
CA SER A 44 10.60 -9.12 8.16
C SER A 44 11.67 -8.57 7.23
N GLN A 45 12.95 -8.80 7.54
CA GLN A 45 14.07 -8.38 6.68
C GLN A 45 14.26 -9.27 5.46
N THR A 46 13.57 -10.42 5.36
CA THR A 46 13.62 -11.27 4.16
C THR A 46 12.77 -10.71 3.03
N ASP A 47 11.68 -10.03 3.37
CA ASP A 47 10.67 -9.57 2.41
C ASP A 47 10.66 -8.04 2.29
N ILE A 48 11.08 -7.33 3.34
CA ILE A 48 11.09 -5.86 3.40
C ILE A 48 12.48 -5.34 3.72
N ASN A 49 13.05 -4.56 2.80
CA ASN A 49 14.36 -3.93 3.01
C ASN A 49 14.25 -2.64 3.83
N LYS A 50 13.20 -1.83 3.61
CA LYS A 50 13.05 -0.50 4.23
C LYS A 50 11.58 -0.08 4.28
N LEU A 51 11.19 0.57 5.38
CA LEU A 51 9.97 1.37 5.47
C LEU A 51 10.30 2.85 5.20
N VAL A 52 9.50 3.51 4.36
CA VAL A 52 9.71 4.90 3.97
C VAL A 52 8.46 5.71 4.32
N PRO A 53 8.54 6.66 5.27
CA PRO A 53 7.44 7.57 5.50
C PRO A 53 7.28 8.54 4.33
N PHE A 54 6.04 8.88 4.01
CA PHE A 54 5.70 9.82 2.94
C PHE A 54 4.57 10.74 3.37
N SER A 55 4.43 11.88 2.69
CA SER A 55 3.19 12.66 2.72
C SER A 55 2.37 12.34 1.47
N PRO A 56 1.05 12.54 1.47
CA PRO A 56 0.23 12.23 0.30
C PRO A 56 0.72 12.94 -0.97
N ASN A 57 1.09 14.21 -0.86
CA ASN A 57 1.58 15.00 -1.99
C ASN A 57 2.95 14.51 -2.49
N SER A 58 3.86 14.10 -1.58
CA SER A 58 5.17 13.59 -2.00
C SER A 58 5.07 12.21 -2.63
N LEU A 59 4.09 11.39 -2.22
CA LEU A 59 3.83 10.11 -2.86
C LEU A 59 3.21 10.28 -4.24
N ASP A 60 2.25 11.21 -4.41
CA ASP A 60 1.69 11.53 -5.73
C ASP A 60 2.79 11.91 -6.73
N GLN A 61 3.69 12.80 -6.32
CA GLN A 61 4.80 13.24 -7.16
C GLN A 61 5.72 12.07 -7.53
N GLN A 62 6.07 11.21 -6.56
CA GLN A 62 6.92 10.04 -6.83
C GLN A 62 6.27 9.04 -7.79
N ILE A 63 4.96 8.79 -7.66
CA ILE A 63 4.23 7.92 -8.59
C ILE A 63 4.24 8.52 -10.00
N ALA A 64 4.05 9.84 -10.12
CA ALA A 64 4.06 10.52 -11.42
C ALA A 64 5.43 10.51 -12.09
N GLU A 65 6.51 10.73 -11.33
CA GLU A 65 7.88 10.83 -11.85
C GLU A 65 8.57 9.47 -12.05
N HIS A 66 8.21 8.46 -11.25
CA HIS A 66 8.91 7.18 -11.16
C HIS A 66 7.96 5.99 -11.10
N ARG A 67 6.90 6.03 -11.91
CA ARG A 67 5.82 5.04 -11.96
C ARG A 67 6.29 3.59 -12.06
N ASP A 68 7.38 3.34 -12.79
CA ASP A 68 8.00 2.03 -13.01
C ASP A 68 8.67 1.44 -11.76
N LYS A 69 8.97 2.26 -10.75
CA LYS A 69 9.54 1.80 -9.46
C LYS A 69 8.48 1.24 -8.51
N PHE A 70 7.20 1.40 -8.82
CA PHE A 70 6.09 0.90 -8.01
C PHE A 70 5.53 -0.41 -8.57
N ALA A 71 4.93 -1.23 -7.71
CA ALA A 71 4.27 -2.47 -8.12
C ALA A 71 3.15 -2.20 -9.16
N PRO A 72 2.85 -3.14 -10.07
CA PRO A 72 1.85 -2.95 -11.13
C PRO A 72 0.44 -2.60 -10.65
N ASN A 73 0.10 -2.98 -9.42
CA ASN A 73 -1.18 -2.71 -8.77
C ASN A 73 -1.17 -1.42 -7.93
N PHE A 74 -0.01 -0.84 -7.65
CA PHE A 74 0.12 0.23 -6.66
C PHE A 74 -0.59 1.51 -7.09
N ASP A 75 -0.44 1.93 -8.36
CA ASP A 75 -1.10 3.14 -8.87
C ASP A 75 -2.62 3.04 -8.72
N PHE A 76 -3.18 1.87 -9.04
CA PHE A 76 -4.61 1.63 -8.89
C PHE A 76 -5.00 1.76 -7.42
N VAL A 77 -4.29 1.05 -6.52
CA VAL A 77 -4.59 1.06 -5.10
C VAL A 77 -4.56 2.49 -4.54
N TRP A 78 -3.51 3.24 -4.86
CA TRP A 78 -3.37 4.61 -4.40
C TRP A 78 -4.47 5.51 -4.98
N HIS A 79 -4.65 5.57 -6.30
CA HIS A 79 -5.61 6.50 -6.90
C HIS A 79 -7.06 6.16 -6.57
N TYR A 80 -7.40 4.88 -6.43
CA TYR A 80 -8.78 4.44 -6.19
C TYR A 80 -9.18 4.57 -4.73
N TYR A 81 -8.29 4.25 -3.79
CA TYR A 81 -8.62 4.19 -2.36
C TYR A 81 -8.12 5.38 -1.53
N ARG A 82 -7.23 6.23 -2.06
CA ARG A 82 -6.66 7.36 -1.30
C ARG A 82 -7.72 8.28 -0.70
N SER A 83 -8.79 8.58 -1.42
CA SER A 83 -9.85 9.49 -0.94
C SER A 83 -10.60 8.97 0.29
N ALA A 84 -10.49 7.67 0.58
CA ALA A 84 -11.09 7.04 1.74
C ALA A 84 -10.09 6.87 2.91
N LEU A 85 -8.83 7.25 2.72
CA LEU A 85 -7.81 7.19 3.76
C LEU A 85 -7.85 8.44 4.66
N PRO A 86 -7.61 8.31 5.98
CA PRO A 86 -7.54 9.44 6.90
C PRO A 86 -6.17 10.13 6.85
N LEU A 87 -5.85 10.75 5.70
CA LEU A 87 -4.55 11.36 5.38
C LEU A 87 -4.51 12.88 5.52
#